data_AF-A0A1I4L476-F1
#
_entry.id   AF-A0A1I4L476-F1
#
_cell.length_a   1.000
_cell.length_b   1.000
_cell.length_c   1.000
_cell.angle_alpha   90.00
_cell.angle_beta   90.00
_cell.angle_gamma   90.00
#
_symmetry.space_group_name_H-M   'P 1'
#
loop_
_entity.id
_entity.type
_entity.pdbx_description
1 polymer ?
#
loop_
_entity_poly.entity_id
_entity_poly.type
_entity_poly.pdbx_seq_one_letter_code
_entity_poly.pdbx_strand_id
1 'polypeptide(L)'
;MGKGMRSARNVLGPCRRPFRALAAVATAAAVCLALPLADARADEPGETVVGELVQAWPEAGLEGESAHAGTEHAEQPLTWVETEGGAAVHVPTGAVEDLPVGATVQVTVGNAPAGEDGAAPVHEVLDAALVESAPVPRPARSAPLTNEVTVALVVPAGGSRDGTTLPEMVAAVDGPVAEFWAEQTDGAIRVGVTAAHDWLTTDAGCTEPSALWEEVATRVGFVPAPGRHLALYVSSLPRDLPGCSYALGQIGGSPAAGGRLYVREVLPSVIAHELGHNFGLGHSSGHQCDGTVEAGACRTAPYRDYYDVMGISWGQVGTLNAPQAALLGTLPAAAQQAVSAPGTTTVTLAPLAGRDGTRALRLTGPDGATYWLEYRSAAGRDGWLGSPANRYGLQDGVLLRRTAGLPDTALLLDGTPTAAAGWDADLQAALPVGAPVTLAGGQVTVTVDAVLPAGATVTVTTTAAAPVPAPRGDAQRPAVLPGAPTAPAAGQPAAPGPAEPPVAAPAPDAAPTPDAAVPATPAPSASPVATVARTSATGAWTVPALGAAGVALAGVAWQTGSRRRTADTGA
;
A
#
# COMPACT_ATOMS: atom_id res chain seq x y z
N MET A 1 12.80 75.75 15.10
CA MET A 1 13.94 75.39 15.99
C MET A 1 14.26 73.93 15.71
N GLY A 2 15.41 73.50 15.23
CA GLY A 2 16.68 74.16 14.96
C GLY A 2 17.80 73.13 15.10
N LYS A 3 18.65 73.05 14.06
CA LYS A 3 20.06 72.60 14.08
C LYS A 3 20.30 71.08 14.26
N GLY A 4 21.29 70.46 13.61
CA GLY A 4 22.38 70.96 12.76
C GLY A 4 23.01 69.77 12.02
N MET A 5 23.39 69.91 10.75
CA MET A 5 24.63 70.52 10.21
C MET A 5 25.71 69.48 9.86
N ARG A 6 25.90 69.25 8.55
CA ARG A 6 27.11 69.52 7.73
C ARG A 6 28.07 68.31 7.71
N SER A 7 28.82 68.01 6.64
CA SER A 7 29.36 68.79 5.52
C SER A 7 29.72 67.78 4.41
N ALA A 8 29.36 67.99 3.13
CA ALA A 8 30.13 68.72 2.10
C ALA A 8 31.46 68.01 1.73
N ARG A 9 31.87 67.81 0.47
CA ARG A 9 31.99 68.76 -0.65
C ARG A 9 32.55 67.96 -1.87
N ASN A 10 31.99 68.11 -3.08
CA ASN A 10 32.54 68.90 -4.22
C ASN A 10 33.70 68.20 -5.00
N VAL A 11 33.88 68.30 -6.32
CA VAL A 11 33.75 69.48 -7.19
C VAL A 11 33.97 69.13 -8.69
N LEU A 12 33.22 69.82 -9.58
CA LEU A 12 33.51 70.38 -10.94
C LEU A 12 34.00 69.44 -12.06
N GLY A 13 33.59 69.56 -13.34
CA GLY A 13 32.93 70.64 -14.09
C GLY A 13 33.20 70.44 -15.61
N PRO A 14 33.10 71.48 -16.46
CA PRO A 14 32.04 71.74 -17.47
C PRO A 14 32.56 71.63 -18.93
N CYS A 15 31.83 71.82 -20.06
CA CYS A 15 31.16 73.04 -20.53
C CYS A 15 30.69 72.90 -22.02
N ARG A 16 29.54 73.52 -22.36
CA ARG A 16 29.15 74.28 -23.59
C ARG A 16 29.08 73.56 -24.97
N ARG A 17 27.90 73.40 -25.63
CA ARG A 17 27.04 74.36 -26.44
C ARG A 17 27.75 74.93 -27.71
N PRO A 18 27.07 75.40 -28.80
CA PRO A 18 25.63 75.42 -29.22
C PRO A 18 25.36 75.32 -30.77
N PHE A 19 24.08 75.54 -31.20
CA PHE A 19 23.57 76.00 -32.54
C PHE A 19 23.55 75.02 -33.74
N ARG A 20 22.67 75.10 -34.76
CA ARG A 20 21.27 75.55 -35.00
C ARG A 20 20.89 74.98 -36.40
N ALA A 21 19.61 74.65 -36.57
CA ALA A 21 18.77 74.85 -37.76
C ALA A 21 18.76 73.87 -38.98
N LEU A 22 17.51 73.66 -39.44
CA LEU A 22 16.99 73.39 -40.79
C LEU A 22 16.77 71.94 -41.29
N ALA A 23 15.52 71.49 -41.09
CA ALA A 23 14.55 71.01 -42.09
C ALA A 23 15.03 70.29 -43.37
N ALA A 24 14.51 69.06 -43.55
CA ALA A 24 13.51 68.68 -44.58
C ALA A 24 13.79 67.33 -45.30
N VAL A 25 12.70 66.56 -45.45
CA VAL A 25 12.42 65.52 -46.47
C VAL A 25 13.04 64.11 -46.31
N ALA A 26 12.18 63.25 -45.74
CA ALA A 26 11.73 61.93 -46.23
C ALA A 26 12.65 60.69 -46.33
N THR A 27 11.94 59.57 -46.13
CA THR A 27 12.16 58.19 -46.60
C THR A 27 13.06 57.26 -45.78
N ALA A 28 12.36 56.43 -44.98
CA ALA A 28 12.55 54.98 -44.82
C ALA A 28 13.98 54.44 -44.62
N ALA A 29 14.34 54.16 -43.37
CA ALA A 29 15.16 53.01 -43.01
C ALA A 29 15.14 52.79 -41.48
N ALA A 30 14.96 51.54 -41.09
CA ALA A 30 15.43 50.93 -39.85
C ALA A 30 15.14 51.65 -38.52
N VAL A 31 14.06 51.23 -37.85
CA VAL A 31 14.05 51.17 -36.38
C VAL A 31 14.01 49.69 -36.01
N CYS A 32 15.21 49.13 -35.82
CA CYS A 32 15.42 47.96 -34.98
C CYS A 32 15.04 48.35 -33.55
N LEU A 33 13.75 48.20 -33.22
CA LEU A 33 13.33 48.08 -31.84
C LEU A 33 13.56 46.62 -31.45
N ALA A 34 14.61 46.43 -30.65
CA ALA A 34 14.83 45.24 -29.86
C ALA A 34 13.59 44.99 -28.99
N LEU A 35 12.67 44.20 -29.51
CA LEU A 35 11.85 43.33 -28.69
C LEU A 35 12.80 42.25 -28.18
N PRO A 36 12.77 41.86 -26.88
CA PRO A 36 13.34 40.59 -26.53
C PRO A 36 12.63 39.58 -27.42
N LEU A 37 13.39 38.87 -28.26
CA LEU A 37 12.96 37.55 -28.67
C LEU A 37 12.64 36.87 -27.33
N ALA A 38 11.34 36.66 -27.08
CA ALA A 38 10.99 35.48 -26.32
C ALA A 38 11.75 34.38 -27.05
N ASP A 39 12.75 33.81 -26.38
CA ASP A 39 13.18 32.46 -26.73
C ASP A 39 11.88 31.67 -26.71
N ALA A 40 11.27 31.49 -27.89
CA ALA A 40 10.54 30.30 -28.16
C ALA A 40 11.60 29.23 -27.92
N ARG A 41 11.60 28.67 -26.71
CA ARG A 41 12.13 27.34 -26.51
C ARG A 41 11.44 26.54 -27.60
N ALA A 42 12.19 26.16 -28.62
CA ALA A 42 11.75 25.08 -29.47
C ALA A 42 11.42 23.96 -28.47
N ASP A 43 10.18 23.45 -28.53
CA ASP A 43 9.90 22.14 -27.96
C ASP A 43 10.96 21.21 -28.56
N GLU A 44 11.98 20.88 -27.78
CA GLU A 44 12.84 19.75 -28.11
C GLU A 44 11.87 18.57 -28.27
N PRO A 45 11.83 17.91 -29.43
CA PRO A 45 10.87 16.85 -29.66
C PRO A 45 11.12 15.77 -28.60
N GLY A 46 10.16 15.59 -27.69
CA GLY A 46 10.24 14.59 -26.64
C GLY A 46 10.45 13.20 -27.22
N GLU A 47 11.14 12.34 -26.48
CA GLU A 47 11.34 10.95 -26.86
C GLU A 47 10.10 10.14 -26.47
N THR A 48 9.53 9.39 -27.40
CA THR A 48 8.40 8.52 -27.11
C THR A 48 8.88 7.12 -26.72
N VAL A 49 8.54 6.70 -25.51
CA VAL A 49 8.84 5.40 -24.93
C VAL A 49 7.55 4.57 -24.87
N VAL A 50 7.63 3.29 -25.23
CA VAL A 50 6.52 2.35 -25.10
C VAL A 50 6.97 1.17 -24.26
N GLY A 51 6.19 0.81 -23.25
CA GLY A 51 6.54 -0.26 -22.32
C GLY A 51 5.47 -0.48 -21.26
N GLU A 52 5.75 -1.37 -20.32
CA GLU A 52 4.89 -1.63 -19.16
C GLU A 52 5.05 -0.51 -18.13
N LEU A 53 3.94 0.04 -17.62
CA LEU A 53 3.97 0.95 -16.49
C LEU A 53 4.21 0.15 -15.20
N VAL A 54 5.37 0.33 -14.59
CA VAL A 54 5.75 -0.36 -13.35
C VAL A 54 5.81 0.66 -12.21
N GLN A 55 5.25 0.26 -11.07
CA GLN A 55 5.32 1.00 -9.83
C GLN A 55 5.86 0.08 -8.74
N ALA A 56 6.79 0.56 -7.93
CA ALA A 56 7.28 -0.15 -6.75
C ALA A 56 7.33 0.76 -5.53
N TRP A 57 7.03 0.20 -4.36
CA TRP A 57 6.94 0.96 -3.12
C TRP A 57 8.14 0.74 -2.22
N PRO A 58 9.02 1.75 -2.05
CA PRO A 58 10.13 1.65 -1.13
C PRO A 58 9.67 1.81 0.32
N GLU A 59 10.07 0.86 1.16
CA GLU A 59 9.78 0.84 2.57
C GLU A 59 10.91 1.54 3.35
N ALA A 60 10.56 2.58 4.12
CA ALA A 60 11.49 3.19 5.05
C ALA A 60 11.84 2.19 6.17
N GLY A 61 13.10 2.19 6.62
CA GLY A 61 13.52 1.33 7.71
C GLY A 61 12.85 1.69 9.03
N LEU A 62 12.70 0.68 9.90
CA LEU A 62 12.35 0.86 11.31
C LEU A 62 13.45 1.68 12.00
N GLU A 63 13.39 3.01 11.91
CA GLU A 63 14.28 3.89 12.66
C GLU A 63 13.96 3.79 14.16
N GLY A 64 14.47 2.74 14.80
CA GLY A 64 14.58 2.59 16.25
C GLY A 64 13.26 2.47 16.98
N GLU A 65 13.23 1.56 17.96
CA GLU A 65 12.18 1.48 18.98
C GLU A 65 12.12 2.73 19.92
N SER A 66 12.58 3.90 19.44
CA SER A 66 12.69 5.16 20.16
C SER A 66 12.51 6.42 19.29
N ALA A 67 12.24 6.33 17.98
CA ALA A 67 11.73 7.48 17.23
C ALA A 67 10.20 7.47 17.26
N HIS A 68 9.63 8.57 17.71
CA HIS A 68 8.19 8.77 17.80
C HIS A 68 7.51 8.50 16.45
N ALA A 69 6.40 7.74 16.48
CA ALA A 69 5.57 7.33 15.35
C ALA A 69 4.85 8.50 14.63
N GLY A 70 5.63 9.45 14.11
CA GLY A 70 5.13 10.72 13.56
C GLY A 70 5.94 11.31 12.41
N THR A 71 7.05 10.69 11.96
CA THR A 71 7.87 11.22 10.85
C THR A 71 8.31 10.17 9.83
N GLU A 72 7.63 9.02 9.76
CA GLU A 72 7.78 8.12 8.61
C GLU A 72 6.98 8.73 7.45
N HIS A 73 7.64 9.56 6.65
CA HIS A 73 7.16 9.83 5.31
C HIS A 73 7.30 8.51 4.54
N ALA A 74 6.17 7.92 4.12
CA ALA A 74 6.24 6.90 3.08
C ALA A 74 7.01 7.51 1.91
N GLU A 75 8.11 6.87 1.53
CA GLU A 75 8.83 7.28 0.34
C GLU A 75 7.87 7.25 -0.84
N GLN A 76 7.96 8.25 -1.73
CA GLN A 76 7.11 8.29 -2.91
C GLN A 76 7.34 7.02 -3.74
N PRO A 77 6.32 6.49 -4.42
CA PRO A 77 6.51 5.30 -5.23
C PRO A 77 7.52 5.59 -6.33
N LEU A 78 8.37 4.61 -6.60
CA LEU A 78 9.20 4.61 -7.79
C LEU A 78 8.32 4.18 -8.96
N THR A 79 8.25 5.01 -10.00
CA THR A 79 7.43 4.75 -11.19
C THR A 79 8.28 4.84 -12.45
N TRP A 80 8.23 3.82 -13.29
CA TRP A 80 8.95 3.80 -14.56
C TRP A 80 8.19 3.07 -15.65
N VAL A 81 8.55 3.34 -16.90
CA VAL A 81 8.13 2.56 -18.06
C VAL A 81 9.24 1.54 -18.37
N GLU A 82 8.93 0.25 -18.22
CA GLU A 82 9.82 -0.86 -18.56
C GLU A 82 9.61 -1.26 -20.02
N THR A 83 10.61 -1.01 -20.86
CA THR A 83 10.58 -1.33 -22.29
C THR A 83 10.77 -2.83 -22.54
N GLU A 84 10.41 -3.33 -23.73
CA GLU A 84 10.64 -4.73 -24.14
C GLU A 84 12.13 -5.14 -24.04
N GLY A 85 13.04 -4.16 -24.16
CA GLY A 85 14.49 -4.37 -24.00
C GLY A 85 14.99 -4.39 -22.55
N GLY A 86 14.11 -4.27 -21.56
CA GLY A 86 14.44 -4.23 -20.13
C GLY A 86 14.98 -2.87 -19.64
N ALA A 87 14.95 -1.83 -20.47
CA ALA A 87 15.31 -0.48 -20.03
C ALA A 87 14.16 0.14 -19.23
N ALA A 88 14.49 0.74 -18.09
CA ALA A 88 13.56 1.46 -17.22
C ALA A 88 13.68 2.97 -17.44
N VAL A 89 12.58 3.63 -17.79
CA VAL A 89 12.50 5.09 -17.94
C VAL A 89 11.67 5.65 -16.79
N HIS A 90 12.33 6.25 -15.80
CA HIS A 90 11.67 6.77 -14.60
C HIS A 90 10.88 8.04 -14.90
N VAL A 91 9.68 8.14 -14.32
CA VAL A 91 8.73 9.24 -14.52
C VAL A 91 8.10 9.65 -13.19
N PRO A 92 7.65 10.92 -13.02
CA PRO A 92 6.90 11.32 -11.85
C PRO A 92 5.60 10.56 -11.73
N THR A 93 5.36 9.93 -10.58
CA THR A 93 4.14 9.13 -10.31
C THR A 93 2.86 9.91 -10.59
N GLY A 94 2.76 11.16 -10.11
CA GLY A 94 1.57 11.99 -10.32
C GLY A 94 1.30 12.34 -11.78
N ALA A 95 2.28 12.19 -12.69
CA ALA A 95 2.08 12.45 -14.11
C ALA A 95 1.40 11.29 -14.86
N VAL A 96 1.31 10.11 -14.23
CA VAL A 96 0.76 8.88 -14.82
C VAL A 96 -0.27 8.21 -13.91
N GLU A 97 -0.82 8.95 -12.93
CA GLU A 97 -1.74 8.42 -11.92
C GLU A 97 -3.06 7.85 -12.49
N ASP A 98 -3.48 8.34 -13.67
CA ASP A 98 -4.68 7.87 -14.37
C ASP A 98 -4.44 6.56 -15.18
N LEU A 99 -3.19 6.09 -15.27
CA LEU A 99 -2.83 4.91 -16.03
C LEU A 99 -2.73 3.67 -15.12
N PRO A 100 -3.30 2.52 -15.53
CA PRO A 100 -3.23 1.32 -14.73
C PRO A 100 -1.81 0.73 -14.70
N VAL A 101 -1.34 0.39 -13.50
CA VAL A 101 -0.07 -0.36 -13.31
C VAL A 101 -0.15 -1.72 -14.01
N GLY A 102 0.95 -2.14 -14.62
CA GLY A 102 1.07 -3.37 -15.42
C GLY A 102 0.49 -3.25 -16.84
N ALA A 103 -0.01 -2.07 -17.22
CA ALA A 103 -0.50 -1.82 -18.57
C ALA A 103 0.62 -1.39 -19.51
N THR A 104 0.45 -1.65 -20.81
CA THR A 104 1.34 -1.08 -21.82
C THR A 104 0.93 0.36 -22.07
N VAL A 105 1.87 1.27 -21.85
CA VAL A 105 1.69 2.71 -21.99
C VAL A 105 2.67 3.27 -23.02
N GLN A 106 2.28 4.37 -23.62
CA GLN A 106 3.12 5.22 -24.44
C GLN A 106 3.33 6.53 -23.69
N VAL A 107 4.57 6.87 -23.38
CA VAL A 107 4.92 8.10 -22.67
C VAL A 107 5.91 8.89 -23.51
N THR A 108 5.60 10.15 -23.78
CA THR A 108 6.54 11.08 -24.40
C THR A 108 7.26 11.83 -23.30
N VAL A 109 8.57 11.61 -23.19
CA VAL A 109 9.41 12.17 -22.14
C VAL A 109 10.23 13.36 -22.64
N GLY A 110 10.35 14.35 -21.78
CA GLY A 110 11.18 15.53 -21.97
C GLY A 110 12.54 15.41 -21.29
N ASN A 111 13.12 16.57 -20.96
CA ASN A 111 14.41 16.62 -20.27
C ASN A 111 14.32 15.98 -18.89
N ALA A 112 15.39 15.31 -18.48
CA ALA A 112 15.55 14.79 -17.12
C ALA A 112 16.74 15.50 -16.45
N PRO A 113 16.55 16.15 -15.29
CA PRO A 113 17.69 16.58 -14.48
C PRO A 113 18.50 15.36 -14.06
N ALA A 114 19.83 15.52 -13.92
CA ALA A 114 20.65 14.46 -13.34
C ALA A 114 20.15 14.13 -11.93
N GLY A 115 19.93 12.85 -11.65
CA GLY A 115 19.50 12.41 -10.32
C GLY A 115 20.52 12.79 -9.24
N GLU A 116 20.03 13.15 -8.06
CA GLU A 116 20.88 13.38 -6.89
C GLU A 116 21.45 12.03 -6.40
N ASP A 117 22.69 12.04 -5.88
CA ASP A 117 23.37 10.88 -5.28
C ASP A 117 23.43 9.59 -6.12
N GLY A 118 23.38 9.72 -7.46
CA GLY A 118 23.47 8.57 -8.38
C GLY A 118 22.15 7.81 -8.56
N ALA A 119 21.03 8.39 -8.15
CA ALA A 119 19.69 7.92 -8.52
C ALA A 119 19.42 8.11 -10.02
N ALA A 120 18.48 7.33 -10.55
CA ALA A 120 18.02 7.44 -11.92
C ALA A 120 17.52 8.85 -12.23
N PRO A 121 17.82 9.40 -13.41
CA PRO A 121 17.18 10.63 -13.86
C PRO A 121 15.67 10.40 -14.01
N VAL A 122 14.86 11.23 -13.36
CA VAL A 122 13.40 11.22 -13.49
C VAL A 122 13.01 12.15 -14.64
N HIS A 123 12.42 11.58 -15.68
CA HIS A 123 12.08 12.31 -16.89
C HIS A 123 10.75 13.06 -16.77
N GLU A 124 10.72 14.33 -17.21
CA GLU A 124 9.46 15.06 -17.35
C GLU A 124 8.52 14.33 -18.33
N VAL A 125 7.25 14.16 -17.97
CA VAL A 125 6.23 13.59 -18.85
C VAL A 125 5.54 14.71 -19.62
N LEU A 126 5.68 14.71 -20.94
CA LEU A 126 5.07 15.68 -21.85
C LEU A 126 3.69 15.20 -22.35
N ASP A 127 3.54 13.89 -22.53
CA ASP A 127 2.29 13.24 -22.90
C ASP A 127 2.30 11.77 -22.45
N ALA A 128 1.14 11.21 -22.12
CA ALA A 128 1.01 9.82 -21.70
C ALA A 128 -0.34 9.22 -22.15
N ALA A 129 -0.29 8.02 -22.74
CA ALA A 129 -1.47 7.34 -23.24
C ALA A 129 -1.43 5.83 -22.95
N LEU A 130 -2.60 5.28 -22.60
CA LEU A 130 -2.80 3.84 -22.52
C LEU A 130 -2.78 3.23 -23.92
N VAL A 131 -1.92 2.25 -24.15
CA VAL A 131 -1.87 1.47 -25.40
C VAL A 131 -2.67 0.19 -25.25
N GLU A 132 -2.41 -0.55 -24.17
CA GLU A 132 -3.08 -1.82 -23.86
C GLU A 132 -3.24 -1.98 -22.35
N SER A 133 -4.42 -2.40 -21.89
CA SER A 133 -4.67 -2.67 -20.47
C SER A 133 -3.86 -3.87 -19.97
N ALA A 134 -3.50 -3.86 -18.69
CA ALA A 134 -2.83 -4.98 -18.04
C ALA A 134 -3.61 -6.30 -18.27
N PRO A 135 -2.94 -7.39 -18.70
CA PRO A 135 -3.59 -8.68 -18.81
C PRO A 135 -4.07 -9.11 -17.43
N VAL A 136 -5.36 -9.46 -17.29
CA VAL A 136 -5.88 -10.05 -16.04
C VAL A 136 -5.67 -11.57 -16.11
N PRO A 137 -4.66 -12.13 -15.41
CA PRO A 137 -4.38 -13.55 -15.49
C PRO A 137 -5.49 -14.32 -14.79
N ARG A 138 -5.96 -15.42 -15.40
CA ARG A 138 -6.90 -16.31 -14.73
C ARG A 138 -6.13 -17.26 -13.82
N PRO A 139 -6.53 -17.43 -12.56
CA PRO A 139 -5.87 -18.38 -11.68
C PRO A 139 -5.97 -19.79 -12.27
N ALA A 140 -4.83 -20.48 -12.35
CA ALA A 140 -4.78 -21.88 -12.75
C ALA A 140 -5.49 -22.72 -11.69
N ARG A 141 -6.64 -23.32 -12.04
CA ARG A 141 -7.54 -23.99 -11.08
C ARG A 141 -7.02 -25.33 -10.51
N SER A 142 -5.77 -25.72 -10.81
CA SER A 142 -5.26 -27.07 -10.48
C SER A 142 -3.78 -27.19 -10.14
N ALA A 143 -3.02 -26.09 -10.09
CA ALA A 143 -1.61 -26.14 -9.67
C ALA A 143 -1.51 -26.20 -8.13
N PRO A 144 -0.50 -26.89 -7.55
CA PRO A 144 -0.29 -26.95 -6.09
C PRO A 144 0.07 -25.60 -5.48
N LEU A 145 0.61 -24.68 -6.29
CA LEU A 145 0.84 -23.28 -5.96
C LEU A 145 0.07 -22.41 -6.97
N THR A 146 -0.44 -21.26 -6.53
CA THR A 146 -0.91 -20.21 -7.45
C THR A 146 0.17 -19.17 -7.69
N ASN A 147 1.12 -19.05 -6.76
CA ASN A 147 2.20 -18.08 -6.76
C ASN A 147 3.51 -18.81 -6.43
N GLU A 148 4.39 -18.91 -7.42
CA GLU A 148 5.70 -19.53 -7.33
C GLU A 148 6.77 -18.46 -7.03
N VAL A 149 7.64 -18.72 -6.06
CA VAL A 149 8.69 -17.79 -5.65
C VAL A 149 10.05 -18.33 -6.03
N THR A 150 10.83 -17.54 -6.76
CA THR A 150 12.27 -17.73 -6.94
C THR A 150 13.00 -16.85 -5.94
N VAL A 151 13.78 -17.47 -5.06
CA VAL A 151 14.54 -16.76 -4.01
C VAL A 151 16.01 -16.63 -4.42
N ALA A 152 16.61 -15.47 -4.20
CA ALA A 152 18.06 -15.27 -4.31
C ALA A 152 18.60 -14.38 -3.19
N LEU A 153 19.78 -14.71 -2.64
CA LEU A 153 20.51 -13.83 -1.72
C LEU A 153 21.49 -12.96 -2.52
N VAL A 154 21.53 -11.66 -2.24
CA VAL A 154 22.21 -10.68 -3.10
C VAL A 154 23.05 -9.71 -2.29
N VAL A 155 24.33 -9.63 -2.62
CA VAL A 155 25.22 -8.53 -2.25
C VAL A 155 25.18 -7.50 -3.37
N PRO A 156 24.45 -6.39 -3.23
CA PRO A 156 24.44 -5.33 -4.22
C PRO A 156 25.77 -4.58 -4.28
N ALA A 157 25.95 -3.74 -5.30
CA ALA A 157 27.10 -2.85 -5.40
C ALA A 157 27.28 -2.01 -4.13
N GLY A 158 28.51 -1.96 -3.61
CA GLY A 158 28.84 -1.28 -2.35
C GLY A 158 28.49 -2.07 -1.07
N GLY A 159 27.80 -3.20 -1.20
CA GLY A 159 27.43 -4.07 -0.08
C GLY A 159 28.50 -5.09 0.29
N SER A 160 28.25 -5.80 1.40
CA SER A 160 29.04 -6.97 1.82
C SER A 160 28.11 -8.05 2.32
N ARG A 161 28.48 -9.33 2.16
CA ARG A 161 27.67 -10.46 2.64
C ARG A 161 27.46 -10.40 4.16
N ASP A 162 26.23 -10.59 4.58
CA ASP A 162 25.87 -10.73 6.00
C ASP A 162 25.68 -12.20 6.42
N GLY A 163 25.17 -12.39 7.64
CA GLY A 163 24.99 -13.71 8.26
C GLY A 163 23.77 -14.50 7.78
N THR A 164 22.87 -13.90 6.99
CA THR A 164 21.64 -14.57 6.55
C THR A 164 21.95 -15.72 5.62
N THR A 165 21.17 -16.78 5.77
CA THR A 165 21.31 -18.03 5.02
C THR A 165 20.12 -18.27 4.11
N LEU A 166 20.37 -18.94 2.98
CA LEU A 166 19.31 -19.31 2.05
C LEU A 166 18.19 -20.14 2.72
N PRO A 167 18.47 -21.13 3.60
CA PRO A 167 17.43 -21.85 4.31
C PRO A 167 16.54 -20.98 5.20
N GLU A 168 17.05 -19.92 5.81
CA GLU A 168 16.22 -18.99 6.62
C GLU A 168 15.20 -18.28 5.74
N MET A 169 15.63 -17.75 4.59
CA MET A 169 14.74 -17.09 3.64
C MET A 169 13.70 -18.06 3.07
N VAL A 170 14.11 -19.25 2.64
CA VAL A 170 13.18 -20.28 2.12
C VAL A 170 12.18 -20.70 3.19
N ALA A 171 12.62 -20.93 4.43
CA ALA A 171 11.73 -21.31 5.53
C ALA A 171 10.73 -20.21 5.89
N ALA A 172 11.11 -18.93 5.79
CA ALA A 172 10.19 -17.83 6.00
C ALA A 172 9.08 -17.79 4.93
N VAL A 173 9.44 -17.98 3.65
CA VAL A 173 8.49 -18.00 2.53
C VAL A 173 7.57 -19.23 2.60
N ASP A 174 8.12 -20.44 2.71
CA ASP A 174 7.35 -21.69 2.68
C ASP A 174 6.58 -21.99 3.98
N GLY A 175 6.96 -21.33 5.08
CA GLY A 175 6.28 -21.45 6.37
C GLY A 175 5.29 -20.31 6.61
N PRO A 176 5.63 -19.35 7.50
CA PRO A 176 4.68 -18.35 7.98
C PRO A 176 4.06 -17.47 6.90
N VAL A 177 4.79 -17.15 5.82
CA VAL A 177 4.27 -16.34 4.71
C VAL A 177 3.25 -17.12 3.88
N ALA A 178 3.57 -18.34 3.47
CA ALA A 178 2.66 -19.22 2.75
C ALA A 178 1.41 -19.55 3.58
N GLU A 179 1.58 -19.84 4.88
CA GLU A 179 0.48 -20.08 5.82
C GLU A 179 -0.44 -18.86 5.94
N PHE A 180 0.13 -17.66 6.07
CA PHE A 180 -0.66 -16.43 6.14
C PHE A 180 -1.52 -16.25 4.88
N TRP A 181 -0.92 -16.24 3.69
CA TRP A 181 -1.65 -15.97 2.46
C TRP A 181 -2.68 -17.06 2.15
N ALA A 182 -2.35 -18.34 2.36
CA ALA A 182 -3.30 -19.44 2.17
C ALA A 182 -4.48 -19.34 3.13
N GLU A 183 -4.23 -19.01 4.41
CA GLU A 183 -5.28 -18.84 5.41
C GLU A 183 -6.16 -17.63 5.10
N GLN A 184 -5.58 -16.46 4.84
CA GLN A 184 -6.35 -15.22 4.68
C GLN A 184 -7.18 -15.19 3.41
N THR A 185 -6.86 -16.04 2.43
CA THR A 185 -7.51 -16.05 1.12
C THR A 185 -8.31 -17.32 0.83
N ASP A 186 -8.53 -18.17 1.84
CA ASP A 186 -9.18 -19.48 1.68
C ASP A 186 -8.53 -20.33 0.55
N GLY A 187 -7.20 -20.24 0.43
CA GLY A 187 -6.40 -20.95 -0.57
C GLY A 187 -6.43 -20.36 -1.98
N ALA A 188 -7.02 -19.18 -2.19
CA ALA A 188 -6.98 -18.47 -3.47
C ALA A 188 -5.56 -17.99 -3.82
N ILE A 189 -4.75 -17.66 -2.80
CA ILE A 189 -3.33 -17.37 -2.91
C ILE A 189 -2.56 -18.46 -2.17
N ARG A 190 -1.79 -19.27 -2.90
CA ARG A 190 -0.89 -20.30 -2.38
C ARG A 190 0.51 -20.02 -2.87
N VAL A 191 1.36 -19.55 -1.95
CA VAL A 191 2.75 -19.17 -2.18
C VAL A 191 3.66 -20.34 -1.87
N GLY A 192 4.75 -20.51 -2.63
CA GLY A 192 5.81 -21.45 -2.28
C GLY A 192 7.05 -21.26 -3.14
N VAL A 193 8.22 -21.60 -2.59
CA VAL A 193 9.51 -21.52 -3.26
C VAL A 193 9.64 -22.65 -4.28
N THR A 194 9.93 -22.31 -5.53
CA THR A 194 10.19 -23.29 -6.61
C THR A 194 11.64 -23.30 -7.08
N ALA A 195 12.38 -22.23 -6.81
CA ALA A 195 13.81 -22.13 -7.06
C ALA A 195 14.49 -21.25 -6.00
N ALA A 196 15.72 -21.60 -5.62
CA ALA A 196 16.44 -20.96 -4.53
C ALA A 196 17.93 -20.88 -4.88
N HIS A 197 18.51 -19.68 -4.79
CA HIS A 197 19.87 -19.39 -5.20
C HIS A 197 20.63 -18.74 -4.04
N ASP A 198 21.79 -19.31 -3.71
CA ASP A 198 22.67 -18.75 -2.67
C ASP A 198 23.30 -17.43 -3.16
N TRP A 199 24.08 -16.79 -2.30
CA TRP A 199 24.65 -15.46 -2.50
C TRP A 199 25.25 -15.19 -3.89
N LEU A 200 24.73 -14.14 -4.52
CA LEU A 200 25.23 -13.52 -5.75
C LEU A 200 25.75 -12.13 -5.42
N THR A 201 26.77 -11.66 -6.14
CA THR A 201 27.20 -10.26 -6.11
C THR A 201 26.80 -9.59 -7.41
N THR A 202 26.10 -8.47 -7.34
CA THR A 202 25.65 -7.71 -8.52
C THR A 202 26.50 -6.48 -8.75
N ASP A 203 26.58 -6.06 -10.02
CA ASP A 203 27.16 -4.78 -10.40
C ASP A 203 26.17 -3.63 -10.17
N ALA A 204 24.86 -3.92 -10.25
CA ALA A 204 23.80 -3.00 -9.87
C ALA A 204 23.71 -2.80 -8.34
N GLY A 205 23.46 -1.56 -7.93
CA GLY A 205 23.10 -1.17 -6.57
C GLY A 205 21.60 -0.90 -6.44
N CYS A 206 21.14 -0.52 -5.25
CA CYS A 206 19.71 -0.29 -5.00
C CYS A 206 19.18 1.06 -5.53
N THR A 207 20.04 1.98 -5.97
CA THR A 207 19.61 3.24 -6.60
C THR A 207 18.88 3.00 -7.93
N GLU A 208 19.08 1.82 -8.54
CA GLU A 208 18.36 1.33 -9.72
C GLU A 208 17.75 -0.05 -9.45
N PRO A 209 16.61 -0.14 -8.73
CA PRO A 209 16.04 -1.42 -8.35
C PRO A 209 15.68 -2.33 -9.54
N SER A 210 15.27 -1.74 -10.67
CA SER A 210 14.99 -2.46 -11.91
C SER A 210 16.24 -3.14 -12.44
N ALA A 211 17.38 -2.44 -12.51
CA ALA A 211 18.65 -3.01 -12.92
C ALA A 211 19.12 -4.13 -11.98
N LEU A 212 18.93 -3.96 -10.67
CA LEU A 212 19.23 -4.98 -9.68
C LEU A 212 18.40 -6.25 -9.91
N TRP A 213 17.08 -6.13 -10.06
CA TRP A 213 16.21 -7.28 -10.32
C TRP A 213 16.53 -7.95 -11.66
N GLU A 214 16.74 -7.20 -12.73
CA GLU A 214 17.05 -7.74 -14.08
C GLU A 214 18.39 -8.49 -14.11
N GLU A 215 19.41 -7.94 -13.44
CA GLU A 215 20.71 -8.60 -13.34
C GLU A 215 20.59 -9.95 -12.61
N VAL A 216 19.86 -9.98 -11.49
CA VAL A 216 19.64 -11.22 -10.75
C VAL A 216 18.78 -12.17 -11.55
N ALA A 217 17.67 -11.71 -12.14
CA ALA A 217 16.76 -12.51 -12.95
C ALA A 217 17.52 -13.24 -14.07
N THR A 218 18.38 -12.51 -14.79
CA THR A 218 19.24 -13.06 -15.84
C THR A 218 20.18 -14.12 -15.31
N ARG A 219 20.84 -13.87 -14.17
CA ARG A 219 21.83 -14.81 -13.58
C ARG A 219 21.19 -16.09 -13.04
N VAL A 220 19.97 -16.01 -12.50
CA VAL A 220 19.25 -17.16 -11.93
C VAL A 220 18.32 -17.85 -12.92
N GLY A 221 18.12 -17.28 -14.11
CA GLY A 221 17.20 -17.78 -15.12
C GLY A 221 15.72 -17.58 -14.76
N PHE A 222 15.42 -16.56 -13.95
CA PHE A 222 14.05 -16.16 -13.69
C PHE A 222 13.45 -15.54 -14.94
N VAL A 223 12.20 -15.90 -15.25
CA VAL A 223 11.44 -15.32 -16.36
C VAL A 223 10.11 -14.83 -15.79
N PRO A 224 9.83 -13.52 -15.83
CA PRO A 224 8.56 -12.97 -15.37
C PRO A 224 7.38 -13.67 -16.07
N ALA A 225 6.36 -14.03 -15.29
CA ALA A 225 5.11 -14.57 -15.80
C ALA A 225 4.02 -14.44 -14.72
N PRO A 226 2.73 -14.57 -15.08
CA PRO A 226 1.65 -14.67 -14.11
C PRO A 226 1.95 -15.67 -12.99
N GLY A 227 1.83 -15.21 -11.76
CA GLY A 227 2.05 -15.98 -10.55
C GLY A 227 3.52 -16.33 -10.30
N ARG A 228 4.49 -15.72 -10.99
CA ARG A 228 5.93 -15.93 -10.71
C ARG A 228 6.51 -14.70 -10.05
N HIS A 229 7.15 -14.92 -8.90
CA HIS A 229 7.71 -13.87 -8.07
C HIS A 229 9.23 -14.04 -7.98
N LEU A 230 9.97 -12.95 -8.14
CA LEU A 230 11.40 -12.89 -7.80
C LEU A 230 11.54 -12.21 -6.44
N ALA A 231 11.96 -12.97 -5.43
CA ALA A 231 12.17 -12.47 -4.09
C ALA A 231 13.67 -12.42 -3.76
N LEU A 232 14.20 -11.21 -3.62
CA LEU A 232 15.60 -11.03 -3.23
C LEU A 232 15.70 -10.82 -1.72
N TYR A 233 16.63 -11.52 -1.10
CA TYR A 233 17.22 -11.02 0.15
C TYR A 233 18.43 -10.16 -0.22
N VAL A 234 18.32 -8.85 0.00
CA VAL A 234 19.41 -7.89 -0.23
C VAL A 234 20.17 -7.71 1.09
N SER A 235 21.50 -7.76 1.05
CA SER A 235 22.26 -7.70 2.29
C SER A 235 21.97 -6.44 3.13
N SER A 236 21.88 -6.67 4.43
CA SER A 236 21.77 -5.64 5.47
C SER A 236 23.08 -4.90 5.77
N LEU A 237 24.19 -5.24 5.09
CA LEU A 237 25.51 -4.68 5.36
C LEU A 237 26.12 -3.89 4.18
N PRO A 238 26.56 -2.63 4.43
CA PRO A 238 26.33 -1.85 5.65
C PRO A 238 24.84 -1.49 5.82
N ARG A 239 24.43 -1.10 7.03
CA ARG A 239 23.01 -0.77 7.28
C ARG A 239 22.55 0.40 6.42
N ASP A 240 23.40 1.42 6.30
CA ASP A 240 23.26 2.64 5.51
C ASP A 240 23.71 2.49 4.05
N LEU A 241 23.51 1.30 3.46
CA LEU A 241 23.86 1.07 2.06
C LEU A 241 23.06 2.03 1.15
N PRO A 242 23.73 2.88 0.35
CA PRO A 242 23.07 3.94 -0.41
C PRO A 242 21.99 3.42 -1.37
N GLY A 243 20.84 4.09 -1.38
CA GLY A 243 19.70 3.77 -2.23
C GLY A 243 18.91 2.51 -1.83
N CYS A 244 19.35 1.76 -0.82
CA CYS A 244 18.63 0.57 -0.39
C CYS A 244 17.60 0.90 0.70
N SER A 245 16.33 0.90 0.33
CA SER A 245 15.21 0.88 1.27
C SER A 245 15.24 -0.39 2.14
N TYR A 246 14.46 -0.43 3.22
CA TYR A 246 14.38 -1.60 4.09
C TYR A 246 13.76 -2.82 3.38
N ALA A 247 12.75 -2.56 2.57
CA ALA A 247 12.16 -3.49 1.63
C ALA A 247 11.59 -2.71 0.43
N LEU A 248 11.29 -3.41 -0.66
CA LEU A 248 10.71 -2.83 -1.87
C LEU A 248 9.89 -3.90 -2.58
N GLY A 249 8.65 -3.56 -2.93
CA GLY A 249 7.74 -4.45 -3.64
C GLY A 249 7.17 -3.78 -4.88
N GLN A 250 7.22 -4.47 -6.02
CA GLN A 250 6.45 -4.09 -7.21
C GLN A 250 4.95 -4.24 -6.94
N ILE A 251 4.16 -3.25 -7.36
CA ILE A 251 2.70 -3.33 -7.30
C ILE A 251 2.19 -4.15 -8.49
N GLY A 252 1.51 -5.26 -8.20
CA GLY A 252 0.89 -6.10 -9.23
C GLY A 252 -0.50 -5.63 -9.64
N GLY A 253 -0.90 -5.90 -10.88
CA GLY A 253 -2.27 -5.60 -11.35
C GLY A 253 -3.34 -6.59 -10.87
N SER A 254 -2.95 -7.71 -10.24
CA SER A 254 -3.88 -8.73 -9.72
C SER A 254 -3.18 -9.70 -8.76
N PRO A 255 -3.94 -10.51 -7.98
CA PRO A 255 -3.37 -11.54 -7.11
C PRO A 255 -2.55 -12.64 -7.81
N ALA A 256 -2.63 -12.71 -9.15
CA ALA A 256 -1.94 -13.68 -9.99
C ALA A 256 -0.96 -13.03 -10.97
N ALA A 257 -0.63 -11.74 -10.78
CA ALA A 257 0.27 -11.03 -11.68
C ALA A 257 1.71 -11.58 -11.65
N GLY A 258 2.18 -11.99 -10.45
CA GLY A 258 3.60 -12.18 -10.22
C GLY A 258 4.25 -10.85 -9.84
N GLY A 259 5.58 -10.78 -9.92
CA GLY A 259 6.32 -9.53 -9.77
C GLY A 259 7.64 -9.70 -9.04
N ARG A 260 8.20 -8.60 -8.54
CA ARG A 260 9.55 -8.52 -8.00
C ARG A 260 9.50 -7.84 -6.63
N LEU A 261 10.27 -8.35 -5.69
CA LEU A 261 10.46 -7.74 -4.39
C LEU A 261 11.90 -7.91 -3.89
N TYR A 262 12.30 -7.07 -2.94
CA TYR A 262 13.41 -7.38 -2.06
C TYR A 262 13.13 -7.03 -0.61
N VAL A 263 13.82 -7.73 0.30
CA VAL A 263 13.84 -7.42 1.73
C VAL A 263 15.28 -7.39 2.23
N ARG A 264 15.56 -6.57 3.26
CA ARG A 264 16.87 -6.55 3.95
C ARG A 264 16.85 -7.20 5.33
N GLU A 265 15.70 -7.76 5.71
CA GLU A 265 15.51 -8.56 6.92
C GLU A 265 14.60 -9.74 6.60
N VAL A 266 14.94 -10.93 7.12
CA VAL A 266 14.11 -12.13 6.99
C VAL A 266 13.04 -12.14 8.09
N LEU A 267 12.13 -11.16 8.03
CA LEU A 267 10.97 -11.07 8.92
C LEU A 267 9.71 -11.48 8.12
N PRO A 268 8.95 -12.51 8.55
CA PRO A 268 7.79 -12.98 7.79
C PRO A 268 6.73 -11.91 7.50
N SER A 269 6.52 -10.95 8.40
CA SER A 269 5.57 -9.85 8.17
C SER A 269 6.01 -8.96 7.01
N VAL A 270 7.29 -8.64 6.90
CA VAL A 270 7.86 -7.85 5.79
C VAL A 270 7.72 -8.62 4.47
N ILE A 271 8.14 -9.89 4.44
CA ILE A 271 8.05 -10.69 3.21
C ILE A 271 6.58 -10.86 2.78
N ALA A 272 5.66 -11.05 3.73
CA ALA A 272 4.24 -11.12 3.44
C ALA A 272 3.70 -9.78 2.93
N HIS A 273 4.12 -8.66 3.50
CA HIS A 273 3.78 -7.29 3.06
C HIS A 273 4.21 -7.06 1.61
N GLU A 274 5.47 -7.33 1.28
CA GLU A 274 6.00 -7.16 -0.08
C GLU A 274 5.31 -8.06 -1.11
N LEU A 275 4.92 -9.27 -0.72
CA LEU A 275 4.09 -10.11 -1.58
C LEU A 275 2.67 -9.55 -1.75
N GLY A 276 2.13 -8.89 -0.72
CA GLY A 276 0.86 -8.17 -0.80
C GLY A 276 0.87 -7.07 -1.86
N HIS A 277 1.98 -6.34 -1.99
CA HIS A 277 2.21 -5.41 -3.10
C HIS A 277 2.15 -6.11 -4.46
N ASN A 278 2.83 -7.25 -4.63
CA ASN A 278 2.76 -8.04 -5.87
C ASN A 278 1.35 -8.58 -6.17
N PHE A 279 0.47 -8.65 -5.17
CA PHE A 279 -0.95 -9.01 -5.34
C PHE A 279 -1.87 -7.82 -5.66
N GLY A 280 -1.31 -6.60 -5.66
CA GLY A 280 -1.99 -5.35 -5.99
C GLY A 280 -2.53 -4.58 -4.79
N LEU A 281 -2.05 -4.91 -3.58
CA LEU A 281 -2.40 -4.15 -2.38
C LEU A 281 -1.48 -2.94 -2.22
N GLY A 282 -2.07 -1.81 -1.82
CA GLY A 282 -1.33 -0.71 -1.21
C GLY A 282 -1.29 -0.88 0.31
N HIS A 283 -0.81 0.15 1.00
CA HIS A 283 -0.71 0.15 2.44
C HIS A 283 -2.06 0.19 3.14
N SER A 284 -2.08 -0.39 4.33
CA SER A 284 -3.11 -0.18 5.33
C SER A 284 -2.63 0.90 6.30
N SER A 285 -3.19 2.09 6.17
CA SER A 285 -2.72 3.32 6.82
C SER A 285 -3.77 3.89 7.76
N GLY A 286 -3.36 4.73 8.72
CA GLY A 286 -4.28 5.39 9.63
C GLY A 286 -4.75 6.73 9.07
N HIS A 287 -6.03 7.04 9.20
CA HIS A 287 -6.60 8.34 8.89
C HIS A 287 -7.10 9.00 10.17
N GLN A 288 -6.40 10.05 10.59
CA GLN A 288 -6.66 10.75 11.85
C GLN A 288 -7.08 12.18 11.54
N CYS A 289 -8.18 12.63 12.14
CA CYS A 289 -8.66 14.00 12.03
C CYS A 289 -8.75 14.65 13.40
N ASP A 290 -8.71 15.98 13.43
CA ASP A 290 -8.61 16.75 14.68
C ASP A 290 -9.95 16.72 15.45
N GLY A 291 -10.05 15.81 16.42
CA GLY A 291 -11.23 15.64 17.28
C GLY A 291 -12.50 15.14 16.57
N THR A 292 -12.40 14.68 15.32
CA THR A 292 -13.49 14.07 14.56
C THR A 292 -13.01 12.85 13.79
N VAL A 293 -13.92 11.99 13.32
CA VAL A 293 -13.56 10.72 12.68
C VAL A 293 -13.03 10.91 11.24
N GLU A 294 -13.55 11.88 10.50
CA GLU A 294 -13.19 12.07 9.08
C GLU A 294 -13.38 13.51 8.55
N ALA A 295 -13.50 14.51 9.43
CA ALA A 295 -13.74 15.90 9.05
C ALA A 295 -12.70 16.88 9.62
N GLY A 296 -12.55 18.02 8.94
CA GLY A 296 -11.64 19.08 9.37
C GLY A 296 -10.20 18.84 8.91
N ALA A 297 -9.24 19.20 9.77
CA ALA A 297 -7.82 18.97 9.50
C ALA A 297 -7.49 17.49 9.77
N CYS A 298 -7.02 16.79 8.75
CA CYS A 298 -6.72 15.36 8.82
C CYS A 298 -5.31 15.07 8.30
N ARG A 299 -4.76 13.93 8.72
CA ARG A 299 -3.58 13.31 8.12
C ARG A 299 -3.83 11.85 7.78
N THR A 300 -3.14 11.38 6.76
CA THR A 300 -2.91 9.95 6.56
C THR A 300 -1.51 9.63 7.10
N ALA A 301 -1.45 8.66 8.01
CA ALA A 301 -0.22 8.15 8.58
C ALA A 301 0.05 6.76 7.98
N PRO A 302 1.05 6.64 7.08
CA PRO A 302 1.41 5.38 6.46
C PRO A 302 1.60 4.25 7.49
N TYR A 303 1.23 3.03 7.12
CA TYR A 303 1.43 1.81 7.92
C TYR A 303 0.73 1.78 9.29
N ARG A 304 -0.04 2.82 9.66
CA ARG A 304 -0.61 2.96 11.00
C ARG A 304 -1.75 1.97 11.30
N ASP A 305 -2.16 1.13 10.36
CA ASP A 305 -3.04 -0.01 10.66
C ASP A 305 -2.25 -1.21 11.17
N TYR A 306 -1.89 -1.21 12.46
CA TYR A 306 -1.06 -2.25 13.08
C TYR A 306 -1.73 -3.63 13.17
N TYR A 307 -3.01 -3.72 12.78
CA TYR A 307 -3.77 -4.97 12.76
C TYR A 307 -3.56 -5.77 11.47
N ASP A 308 -3.04 -5.13 10.42
CA ASP A 308 -3.07 -5.65 9.05
C ASP A 308 -1.65 -5.87 8.51
N VAL A 309 -1.50 -6.87 7.62
CA VAL A 309 -0.21 -7.19 7.00
C VAL A 309 0.33 -6.06 6.13
N MET A 310 -0.54 -5.27 5.51
CA MET A 310 -0.17 -4.10 4.72
C MET A 310 0.02 -2.84 5.58
N GLY A 311 -0.13 -2.96 6.90
CA GLY A 311 0.29 -1.93 7.84
C GLY A 311 1.76 -2.08 8.21
N ILE A 312 2.13 -1.66 9.41
CA ILE A 312 3.51 -1.79 9.90
C ILE A 312 3.92 -3.25 9.99
N SER A 313 5.15 -3.55 9.56
CA SER A 313 5.74 -4.86 9.76
C SER A 313 6.34 -4.98 11.16
N TRP A 314 5.78 -5.86 11.98
CA TRP A 314 6.26 -6.16 13.32
C TRP A 314 6.03 -7.64 13.67
N GLY A 315 6.20 -7.99 14.95
CA GLY A 315 6.12 -9.38 15.41
C GLY A 315 4.73 -10.01 15.35
N GLN A 316 3.68 -9.24 15.04
CA GLN A 316 2.30 -9.74 14.90
C GLN A 316 1.73 -9.37 13.54
N VAL A 317 0.96 -10.29 12.94
CA VAL A 317 0.20 -10.06 11.72
C VAL A 317 -1.21 -10.58 11.97
N GLY A 318 -2.17 -9.66 12.09
CA GLY A 318 -3.57 -9.99 12.31
C GLY A 318 -4.27 -10.52 11.07
N THR A 319 -5.57 -10.76 11.22
CA THR A 319 -6.45 -11.10 10.10
C THR A 319 -6.43 -9.98 9.05
N LEU A 320 -6.37 -10.36 7.76
CA LEU A 320 -6.42 -9.41 6.65
C LEU A 320 -7.71 -8.58 6.73
N ASN A 321 -7.59 -7.26 6.67
CA ASN A 321 -8.73 -6.37 6.81
C ASN A 321 -9.72 -6.51 5.64
N ALA A 322 -10.98 -6.16 5.88
CA ALA A 322 -12.06 -6.32 4.91
C ALA A 322 -11.84 -5.56 3.59
N PRO A 323 -11.34 -4.29 3.58
CA PRO A 323 -10.98 -3.61 2.33
C PRO A 323 -9.96 -4.38 1.48
N GLN A 324 -8.86 -4.84 2.09
CA GLN A 324 -7.80 -5.56 1.36
C GLN A 324 -8.30 -6.94 0.88
N ALA A 325 -9.03 -7.67 1.71
CA ALA A 325 -9.66 -8.94 1.31
C ALA A 325 -10.70 -8.75 0.17
N ALA A 326 -11.44 -7.64 0.19
CA ALA A 326 -12.37 -7.31 -0.90
C ALA A 326 -11.61 -6.94 -2.19
N LEU A 327 -10.48 -6.22 -2.09
CA LEU A 327 -9.62 -5.87 -3.22
C LEU A 327 -9.02 -7.10 -3.90
N LEU A 328 -8.61 -8.10 -3.12
CA LEU A 328 -8.15 -9.40 -3.64
C LEU A 328 -9.30 -10.28 -4.18
N GLY A 329 -10.55 -9.90 -3.94
CA GLY A 329 -11.72 -10.73 -4.28
C GLY A 329 -11.85 -11.97 -3.40
N THR A 330 -11.24 -11.98 -2.21
CA THR A 330 -11.20 -13.13 -1.30
C THR A 330 -12.20 -13.01 -0.14
N LEU A 331 -12.87 -11.86 0.01
CA LEU A 331 -14.00 -11.69 0.93
C LEU A 331 -15.31 -12.22 0.31
N PRO A 332 -15.83 -13.40 0.71
CA PRO A 332 -16.99 -14.00 0.05
C PRO A 332 -18.24 -13.13 0.21
N ALA A 333 -19.10 -13.09 -0.81
CA ALA A 333 -20.34 -12.31 -0.77
C ALA A 333 -21.25 -12.69 0.41
N ALA A 334 -21.25 -13.95 0.84
CA ALA A 334 -22.02 -14.41 1.99
C ALA A 334 -21.42 -13.98 3.35
N ALA A 335 -20.15 -13.58 3.38
CA ALA A 335 -19.46 -13.11 4.58
C ALA A 335 -19.54 -11.58 4.74
N GLN A 336 -20.17 -10.88 3.81
CA GLN A 336 -20.34 -9.43 3.86
C GLN A 336 -21.78 -9.03 3.59
N GLN A 337 -22.18 -7.89 4.13
CA GLN A 337 -23.47 -7.28 3.83
C GLN A 337 -23.24 -5.86 3.32
N ALA A 338 -23.93 -5.48 2.24
CA ALA A 338 -23.91 -4.11 1.74
C ALA A 338 -25.08 -3.31 2.29
N VAL A 339 -24.84 -2.08 2.73
CA VAL A 339 -25.85 -1.11 3.13
C VAL A 339 -25.70 0.13 2.26
N SER A 340 -26.65 0.32 1.34
CA SER A 340 -26.65 1.40 0.37
C SER A 340 -27.99 2.14 0.28
N ALA A 341 -29.07 1.56 0.80
CA ALA A 341 -30.38 2.20 0.83
C ALA A 341 -30.54 3.08 2.07
N PRO A 342 -31.25 4.22 1.99
CA PRO A 342 -31.66 5.00 3.15
C PRO A 342 -32.49 4.17 4.13
N GLY A 343 -32.29 4.35 5.42
CA GLY A 343 -33.01 3.67 6.48
C GLY A 343 -32.12 3.28 7.65
N THR A 344 -32.67 2.48 8.56
CA THR A 344 -31.93 1.91 9.68
C THR A 344 -31.77 0.42 9.48
N THR A 345 -30.55 -0.10 9.63
CA THR A 345 -30.22 -1.52 9.52
C THR A 345 -29.37 -1.92 10.72
N THR A 346 -29.76 -2.99 11.40
CA THR A 346 -28.98 -3.59 12.49
C THR A 346 -28.38 -4.90 12.00
N VAL A 347 -27.08 -5.09 12.22
CA VAL A 347 -26.31 -6.27 11.79
C VAL A 347 -25.48 -6.78 12.96
N THR A 348 -25.39 -8.10 13.11
CA THR A 348 -24.39 -8.72 13.99
C THR A 348 -23.19 -9.13 13.15
N LEU A 349 -22.06 -8.49 13.42
CA LEU A 349 -20.75 -8.83 12.87
C LEU A 349 -20.13 -9.98 13.67
N ALA A 350 -19.88 -11.10 13.01
CA ALA A 350 -19.02 -12.17 13.52
C ALA A 350 -17.55 -11.70 13.51
N PRO A 351 -16.68 -12.27 14.38
CA PRO A 351 -15.25 -12.00 14.34
C PRO A 351 -14.64 -12.19 12.95
N LEU A 352 -13.84 -11.23 12.50
CA LEU A 352 -13.22 -11.28 11.17
C LEU A 352 -12.32 -12.51 10.99
N ALA A 353 -11.60 -12.89 12.05
CA ALA A 353 -10.74 -14.08 12.09
C ALA A 353 -11.51 -15.41 11.92
N GLY A 354 -12.84 -15.40 12.06
CA GLY A 354 -13.70 -16.55 11.85
C GLY A 354 -14.00 -16.81 10.36
N ARG A 355 -14.74 -17.90 10.09
CA ARG A 355 -15.16 -18.29 8.72
C ARG A 355 -16.66 -18.20 8.49
N ASP A 356 -17.44 -18.00 9.55
CA ASP A 356 -18.89 -18.07 9.54
C ASP A 356 -19.54 -16.71 9.81
N GLY A 357 -20.75 -16.54 9.29
CA GLY A 357 -21.57 -15.35 9.50
C GLY A 357 -21.11 -14.11 8.73
N THR A 358 -21.79 -13.00 8.96
CA THR A 358 -21.42 -11.70 8.39
C THR A 358 -20.21 -11.17 9.13
N ARG A 359 -19.04 -11.09 8.48
CA ARG A 359 -17.77 -10.64 9.06
C ARG A 359 -17.45 -9.19 8.75
N ALA A 360 -18.06 -8.64 7.69
CA ALA A 360 -17.89 -7.25 7.30
C ALA A 360 -19.22 -6.60 6.86
N LEU A 361 -19.39 -5.32 7.19
CA LEU A 361 -20.47 -4.49 6.66
C LEU A 361 -19.86 -3.45 5.71
N ARG A 362 -20.25 -3.50 4.44
CA ARG A 362 -19.86 -2.52 3.43
C ARG A 362 -20.88 -1.40 3.36
N LEU A 363 -20.46 -0.17 3.61
CA LEU A 363 -21.30 1.03 3.50
C LEU A 363 -20.85 1.84 2.30
N THR A 364 -21.79 2.42 1.56
CA THR A 364 -21.47 3.36 0.48
C THR A 364 -22.01 4.73 0.83
N GLY A 365 -21.10 5.69 1.00
CA GLY A 365 -21.42 7.09 1.17
C GLY A 365 -22.06 7.67 -0.09
N PRO A 366 -22.85 8.75 0.01
CA PRO A 366 -23.52 9.34 -1.17
C PRO A 366 -22.58 9.97 -2.20
N ASP A 367 -21.34 10.26 -1.81
CA ASP A 367 -20.23 10.67 -2.67
C ASP A 367 -19.51 9.49 -3.36
N GLY A 368 -19.94 8.25 -3.08
CA GLY A 368 -19.32 7.03 -3.59
C GLY A 368 -18.22 6.45 -2.69
N ALA A 369 -17.87 7.11 -1.58
CA ALA A 369 -16.89 6.59 -0.64
C ALA A 369 -17.35 5.23 -0.08
N THR A 370 -16.45 4.24 -0.07
CA THR A 370 -16.76 2.91 0.46
C THR A 370 -16.14 2.75 1.84
N TYR A 371 -16.96 2.47 2.84
CA TYR A 371 -16.56 2.19 4.20
C TYR A 371 -16.81 0.72 4.56
N TRP A 372 -16.05 0.23 5.52
CA TRP A 372 -16.10 -1.14 6.00
C TRP A 372 -16.11 -1.14 7.52
N LEU A 373 -17.08 -1.84 8.12
CA LEU A 373 -17.05 -2.18 9.52
C LEU A 373 -16.70 -3.66 9.67
N GLU A 374 -15.72 -3.95 10.52
CA GLU A 374 -15.29 -5.30 10.85
C GLU A 374 -15.14 -5.45 12.37
N TYR A 375 -15.43 -6.63 12.90
CA TYR A 375 -15.22 -6.91 14.32
C TYR A 375 -13.89 -7.64 14.52
N ARG A 376 -12.94 -6.99 15.20
CA ARG A 376 -11.69 -7.59 15.66
C ARG A 376 -11.83 -8.04 17.10
N SER A 377 -11.47 -9.30 17.36
CA SER A 377 -11.52 -9.92 18.69
C SER A 377 -10.25 -10.69 18.93
N ALA A 378 -9.80 -10.84 20.18
CA ALA A 378 -8.68 -11.70 20.57
C ALA A 378 -8.95 -13.21 20.36
N ALA A 379 -9.17 -13.63 19.12
CA ALA A 379 -9.44 -14.99 18.71
C ALA A 379 -8.88 -15.27 17.31
N GLY A 380 -8.67 -16.55 16.98
CA GLY A 380 -8.05 -16.94 15.72
C GLY A 380 -6.68 -16.29 15.54
N ARG A 381 -6.39 -15.78 14.35
CA ARG A 381 -5.15 -15.05 14.04
C ARG A 381 -4.98 -13.78 14.86
N ASP A 382 -6.08 -13.15 15.29
CA ASP A 382 -6.06 -11.96 16.14
C ASP A 382 -5.92 -12.28 17.64
N GLY A 383 -5.70 -13.55 18.02
CA GLY A 383 -5.51 -13.96 19.41
C GLY A 383 -4.42 -13.21 20.18
N TRP A 384 -3.46 -12.62 19.46
CA TRP A 384 -2.39 -11.81 20.05
C TRP A 384 -2.92 -10.54 20.73
N LEU A 385 -4.08 -10.00 20.33
CA LEU A 385 -4.67 -8.79 20.92
C LEU A 385 -4.93 -8.94 22.43
N GLY A 386 -5.32 -10.15 22.86
CA GLY A 386 -5.59 -10.49 24.26
C GLY A 386 -4.35 -10.98 25.03
N SER A 387 -3.16 -10.87 24.45
CA SER A 387 -1.92 -11.40 25.01
C SER A 387 -0.88 -10.31 25.29
N PRO A 388 0.19 -10.60 26.06
CA PRO A 388 1.31 -9.66 26.23
C PRO A 388 2.03 -9.28 24.93
N ALA A 389 1.79 -9.99 23.82
CA ALA A 389 2.34 -9.63 22.52
C ALA A 389 1.72 -8.34 21.94
N ASN A 390 0.55 -7.92 22.42
CA ASN A 390 -0.07 -6.65 22.09
C ASN A 390 0.64 -5.47 22.79
N ARG A 391 1.91 -5.26 22.45
CA ARG A 391 2.76 -4.22 23.04
C ARG A 391 2.29 -2.79 22.76
N TYR A 392 1.45 -2.63 21.74
CA TYR A 392 0.89 -1.35 21.30
C TYR A 392 -0.48 -1.04 21.89
N GLY A 393 -1.06 -1.94 22.70
CA GLY A 393 -2.35 -1.70 23.35
C GLY A 393 -3.50 -1.53 22.37
N LEU A 394 -3.47 -2.24 21.25
CA LEU A 394 -4.50 -2.23 20.23
C LEU A 394 -5.80 -2.82 20.80
N GLN A 395 -6.94 -2.24 20.42
CA GLN A 395 -8.24 -2.58 20.96
C GLN A 395 -8.87 -3.78 20.27
N ASP A 396 -9.56 -4.61 21.05
CA ASP A 396 -10.62 -5.49 20.56
C ASP A 396 -11.88 -4.63 20.35
N GLY A 397 -12.55 -4.75 19.20
CA GLY A 397 -13.76 -4.00 18.93
C GLY A 397 -14.11 -3.90 17.46
N VAL A 398 -15.14 -3.11 17.16
CA VAL A 398 -15.54 -2.82 15.78
C VAL A 398 -14.63 -1.73 15.25
N LEU A 399 -13.88 -2.03 14.20
CA LEU A 399 -13.03 -1.07 13.50
C LEU A 399 -13.77 -0.52 12.27
N LEU A 400 -13.46 0.71 11.92
CA LEU A 400 -13.97 1.39 10.73
C LEU A 400 -12.83 1.64 9.75
N ARG A 401 -12.97 1.16 8.52
CA ARG A 401 -12.03 1.44 7.43
C ARG A 401 -12.72 2.09 6.24
N ARG A 402 -11.96 2.84 5.46
CA ARG A 402 -12.37 3.38 4.15
C ARG A 402 -11.47 2.81 3.07
N THR A 403 -12.07 2.37 1.97
CA THR A 403 -11.31 2.02 0.76
C THR A 403 -10.77 3.30 0.13
N ALA A 404 -9.50 3.27 -0.28
CA ALA A 404 -8.88 4.32 -1.07
C ALA A 404 -8.05 3.70 -2.22
N GLY A 405 -7.42 4.54 -3.03
CA GLY A 405 -6.50 4.11 -4.08
C GLY A 405 -5.07 3.98 -3.57
N LEU A 406 -4.15 3.61 -4.45
CA LEU A 406 -2.73 3.69 -4.13
C LEU A 406 -2.37 5.14 -3.72
N PRO A 407 -1.50 5.31 -2.71
CA PRO A 407 -0.72 4.25 -2.07
C PRO A 407 -1.43 3.52 -0.93
N ASP A 408 -2.49 4.07 -0.39
CA ASP A 408 -3.17 3.55 0.81
C ASP A 408 -4.51 2.89 0.42
N THR A 409 -4.49 1.64 -0.02
CA THR A 409 -5.73 0.96 -0.45
C THR A 409 -6.73 0.74 0.70
N ALA A 410 -6.25 0.81 1.95
CA ALA A 410 -7.09 0.77 3.14
C ALA A 410 -6.71 1.89 4.13
N LEU A 411 -7.70 2.65 4.57
CA LEU A 411 -7.54 3.68 5.60
C LEU A 411 -8.31 3.28 6.86
N LEU A 412 -7.63 3.04 7.98
CA LEU A 412 -8.20 2.86 9.31
C LEU A 412 -8.60 4.22 9.88
N LEU A 413 -9.89 4.44 10.09
CA LEU A 413 -10.42 5.68 10.66
C LEU A 413 -10.38 5.58 12.18
N ASP A 414 -9.93 6.65 12.82
CA ASP A 414 -9.89 6.76 14.28
C ASP A 414 -11.32 6.88 14.85
N GLY A 415 -11.78 5.82 15.52
CA GLY A 415 -13.09 5.77 16.18
C GLY A 415 -13.19 6.63 17.44
N THR A 416 -12.07 7.06 18.01
CA THR A 416 -11.97 7.85 19.24
C THR A 416 -11.03 9.05 19.06
N PRO A 417 -11.30 9.92 18.07
CA PRO A 417 -10.33 10.87 17.55
C PRO A 417 -9.83 11.84 18.60
N THR A 418 -8.51 11.89 18.74
CA THR A 418 -7.82 12.87 19.57
C THR A 418 -7.51 14.17 18.83
N ALA A 419 -7.15 15.21 19.57
CA ALA A 419 -6.66 16.45 18.99
C ALA A 419 -5.32 16.22 18.28
N ALA A 420 -4.99 17.03 17.27
CA ALA A 420 -3.82 16.82 16.42
C ALA A 420 -2.49 16.66 17.16
N ALA A 421 -2.33 17.31 18.32
CA ALA A 421 -1.14 17.19 19.16
C ALA A 421 -0.95 15.80 19.80
N GLY A 422 -1.99 14.96 19.85
CA GLY A 422 -1.98 13.62 20.44
C GLY A 422 -1.87 12.49 19.42
N TRP A 423 -1.98 12.79 18.12
CA TRP A 423 -2.15 11.76 17.09
C TRP A 423 -1.07 10.69 17.10
N ASP A 424 0.21 11.02 17.33
CA ASP A 424 1.30 10.04 17.30
C ASP A 424 1.18 8.97 18.39
N ALA A 425 0.71 9.36 19.58
CA ALA A 425 0.56 8.47 20.72
C ALA A 425 -0.76 7.68 20.70
N ASP A 426 -1.72 8.10 19.87
CA ASP A 426 -3.05 7.51 19.82
C ASP A 426 -3.15 6.36 18.83
N LEU A 427 -3.17 5.14 19.35
CA LEU A 427 -3.36 3.90 18.57
C LEU A 427 -4.75 3.29 18.78
N GLN A 428 -5.66 4.02 19.42
CA GLN A 428 -7.01 3.57 19.66
C GLN A 428 -7.86 3.90 18.42
N ALA A 429 -8.62 2.93 17.91
CA ALA A 429 -9.38 3.10 16.67
C ALA A 429 -10.75 2.42 16.71
N ALA A 430 -11.04 1.61 17.73
CA ALA A 430 -12.32 0.92 17.82
C ALA A 430 -13.44 1.91 18.12
N LEU A 431 -14.57 1.72 17.43
CA LEU A 431 -15.75 2.54 17.66
C LEU A 431 -16.28 2.32 19.09
N PRO A 432 -16.59 3.39 19.83
CA PRO A 432 -17.12 3.28 21.19
C PRO A 432 -18.51 2.64 21.21
N VAL A 433 -18.74 1.74 22.17
CA VAL A 433 -20.05 1.11 22.38
C VAL A 433 -21.07 2.15 22.87
N GLY A 434 -22.24 2.19 22.23
CA GLY A 434 -23.37 3.03 22.57
C GLY A 434 -23.25 4.49 22.13
N ALA A 435 -22.12 4.91 21.56
CA ALA A 435 -21.91 6.26 21.07
C ALA A 435 -22.03 6.30 19.52
N PRO A 436 -22.87 7.19 18.96
CA PRO A 436 -23.02 7.29 17.52
C PRO A 436 -21.80 7.98 16.90
N VAL A 437 -21.34 7.43 15.78
CA VAL A 437 -20.27 7.97 14.93
C VAL A 437 -20.85 8.36 13.58
N THR A 438 -20.61 9.58 13.14
CA THR A 438 -21.13 10.11 11.88
C THR A 438 -20.07 10.08 10.78
N LEU A 439 -20.47 9.61 9.60
CA LEU A 439 -19.67 9.46 8.39
C LEU A 439 -20.37 10.11 7.19
N ALA A 440 -19.67 10.18 6.05
CA ALA A 440 -20.09 10.79 4.80
C ALA A 440 -20.74 12.18 5.00
N GLY A 441 -20.05 13.07 5.72
CA GLY A 441 -20.55 14.41 6.00
C GLY A 441 -21.84 14.44 6.86
N GLY A 442 -22.06 13.41 7.68
CA GLY A 442 -23.22 13.28 8.57
C GLY A 442 -24.41 12.52 7.98
N GLN A 443 -24.26 11.93 6.79
CA GLN A 443 -25.34 11.22 6.12
C GLN A 443 -25.47 9.76 6.56
N VAL A 444 -24.41 9.20 7.12
CA VAL A 444 -24.36 7.84 7.68
C VAL A 444 -24.02 7.95 9.17
N THR A 445 -24.81 7.30 10.02
CA THR A 445 -24.53 7.18 11.45
C THR A 445 -24.36 5.71 11.80
N VAL A 446 -23.25 5.38 12.45
CA VAL A 446 -22.91 4.04 12.93
C VAL A 446 -22.93 4.05 14.46
N THR A 447 -23.62 3.09 15.06
CA THR A 447 -23.60 2.87 16.51
C THR A 447 -23.24 1.41 16.76
N VAL A 448 -22.20 1.16 17.56
CA VAL A 448 -21.93 -0.19 18.07
C VAL A 448 -22.82 -0.42 19.29
N ASP A 449 -23.83 -1.26 19.17
CA ASP A 449 -24.82 -1.48 20.23
C ASP A 449 -24.28 -2.38 21.33
N ALA A 450 -23.53 -3.42 20.96
CA ALA A 450 -22.93 -4.37 21.89
C ALA A 450 -21.73 -5.09 21.27
N VAL A 451 -20.75 -5.46 22.09
CA VAL A 451 -19.63 -6.33 21.70
C VAL A 451 -19.64 -7.56 22.61
N LEU A 452 -19.71 -8.74 22.02
CA LEU A 452 -19.64 -10.04 22.69
C LEU A 452 -18.57 -10.90 22.00
N PRO A 453 -18.00 -11.91 22.67
CA PRO A 453 -16.98 -12.77 22.06
C PRO A 453 -17.41 -13.42 20.73
N ALA A 454 -18.70 -13.73 20.59
CA ALA A 454 -19.26 -14.35 19.39
C ALA A 454 -19.64 -13.35 18.29
N GLY A 455 -19.66 -12.04 18.59
CA GLY A 455 -19.99 -11.01 17.62
C GLY A 455 -20.35 -9.66 18.22
N ALA A 456 -20.26 -8.62 17.39
CA ALA A 456 -20.63 -7.25 17.71
C ALA A 456 -21.93 -6.87 16.98
N THR A 457 -22.91 -6.31 17.69
CA THR A 457 -24.13 -5.78 17.07
C THR A 457 -23.94 -4.31 16.75
N VAL A 458 -24.25 -3.93 15.52
CA VAL A 458 -24.06 -2.58 15.00
C VAL A 458 -25.35 -2.13 14.33
N THR A 459 -25.77 -0.91 14.64
CA THR A 459 -26.87 -0.22 13.96
C THR A 459 -26.32 0.88 13.08
N VAL A 460 -26.69 0.83 11.79
CA VAL A 460 -26.36 1.86 10.80
C VAL A 460 -27.62 2.57 10.37
N THR A 461 -27.61 3.89 10.42
CA THR A 461 -28.68 4.74 9.88
C THR A 461 -28.14 5.57 8.73
N THR A 462 -28.72 5.40 7.56
CA THR A 462 -28.40 6.14 6.34
C THR A 462 -29.56 7.10 6.04
N THR A 463 -29.25 8.37 5.87
CA THR A 463 -30.25 9.37 5.45
C THR A 463 -30.31 9.44 3.93
N ALA A 464 -31.48 9.73 3.38
CA ALA A 464 -31.59 9.99 1.95
C ALA A 464 -30.83 11.28 1.62
N ALA A 465 -29.98 11.25 0.60
CA ALA A 465 -29.39 12.46 0.06
C ALA A 465 -30.52 13.45 -0.28
N ALA A 466 -30.40 14.70 0.17
CA ALA A 466 -31.35 15.73 -0.23
C ALA A 466 -31.37 15.80 -1.77
N PRO A 467 -32.55 15.83 -2.42
CA PRO A 467 -32.59 15.96 -3.87
C PRO A 467 -31.84 17.23 -4.27
N VAL A 468 -30.76 17.07 -5.02
CA VAL A 468 -30.03 18.19 -5.62
C VAL A 468 -31.07 18.97 -6.44
N PRO A 469 -31.29 20.27 -6.19
CA PRO A 469 -32.17 21.06 -7.02
C PRO A 469 -31.64 20.98 -8.45
N ALA A 470 -32.44 20.48 -9.38
CA ALA A 470 -32.10 20.52 -10.79
C ALA A 470 -31.66 21.96 -11.14
N PRO A 471 -30.57 22.15 -11.89
CA PRO A 471 -30.17 23.49 -12.31
C PRO A 471 -31.38 24.13 -12.98
N ARG A 472 -31.77 25.31 -12.51
CA ARG A 472 -32.82 26.10 -13.15
C ARG A 472 -32.34 26.34 -14.58
N GLY A 473 -32.95 25.66 -15.54
CA GLY A 473 -32.60 25.77 -16.95
C GLY A 473 -32.65 27.25 -17.34
N ASP A 474 -31.51 27.77 -17.76
CA ASP A 474 -31.46 29.06 -18.41
C ASP A 474 -32.40 29.07 -19.61
N ALA A 475 -33.12 30.18 -19.74
CA ALA A 475 -34.14 30.41 -20.74
C ALA A 475 -33.67 30.03 -22.15
N GLN A 476 -34.59 29.37 -22.86
CA GLN A 476 -34.48 28.95 -24.26
C GLN A 476 -33.75 29.98 -25.14
N ARG A 477 -32.60 29.57 -25.67
CA ARG A 477 -32.09 30.10 -26.94
C ARG A 477 -32.92 29.47 -28.08
N PRO A 478 -33.33 30.21 -29.13
CA PRO A 478 -34.13 29.63 -30.20
C PRO A 478 -33.35 28.54 -30.92
N ALA A 479 -33.96 27.37 -31.08
CA ALA A 479 -33.41 26.26 -31.85
C ALA A 479 -33.34 26.63 -33.35
N VAL A 480 -32.17 26.50 -33.94
CA VAL A 480 -31.98 26.48 -35.39
C VAL A 480 -32.36 25.08 -35.89
N LEU A 481 -33.30 25.02 -36.83
CA LEU A 481 -33.77 23.79 -37.46
C LEU A 481 -32.61 23.08 -38.21
N PRO A 482 -32.50 21.73 -38.12
CA PRO A 482 -31.52 20.99 -38.90
C PRO A 482 -31.92 20.96 -40.38
N GLY A 483 -30.97 21.33 -41.25
CA GLY A 483 -31.07 21.13 -42.70
C GLY A 483 -31.07 19.63 -43.03
N ALA A 484 -32.04 19.22 -43.84
CA ALA A 484 -32.22 17.85 -44.29
C ALA A 484 -31.04 17.36 -45.15
N PRO A 485 -30.49 16.15 -44.90
CA PRO A 485 -29.67 15.48 -45.90
C PRO A 485 -30.55 14.80 -46.96
N THR A 486 -30.25 15.11 -48.22
CA THR A 486 -30.77 14.46 -49.43
C THR A 486 -30.38 12.98 -49.48
N ALA A 487 -31.38 12.11 -49.70
CA ALA A 487 -31.21 10.66 -49.84
C ALA A 487 -30.55 10.27 -51.19
N PRO A 488 -29.63 9.29 -51.21
CA PRO A 488 -29.29 8.54 -52.43
C PRO A 488 -30.30 7.42 -52.68
N ALA A 489 -30.47 7.11 -53.97
CA ALA A 489 -31.49 6.23 -54.53
C ALA A 489 -31.41 4.77 -54.06
N ALA A 490 -32.58 4.15 -53.90
CA ALA A 490 -32.78 2.75 -53.55
C ALA A 490 -32.34 1.79 -54.66
N GLY A 491 -31.39 0.89 -54.33
CA GLY A 491 -31.15 -0.35 -55.06
C GLY A 491 -31.97 -1.49 -54.44
N GLN A 492 -32.62 -2.29 -55.29
CA GLN A 492 -33.48 -3.43 -54.91
C GLN A 492 -32.72 -4.50 -54.10
N PRO A 493 -33.36 -5.15 -53.10
CA PRO A 493 -32.79 -6.32 -52.44
C PRO A 493 -32.95 -7.58 -53.32
N ALA A 494 -31.84 -8.30 -53.49
CA ALA A 494 -31.80 -9.62 -54.12
C ALA A 494 -32.32 -10.71 -53.15
N ALA A 495 -32.97 -11.73 -53.71
CA ALA A 495 -33.63 -12.83 -53.01
C ALA A 495 -32.67 -13.71 -52.17
N PRO A 496 -33.16 -14.34 -51.07
CA PRO A 496 -32.37 -15.24 -50.25
C PRO A 496 -32.14 -16.59 -50.95
N GLY A 497 -30.88 -17.03 -51.00
CA GLY A 497 -30.47 -18.38 -51.42
C GLY A 497 -30.73 -19.44 -50.32
N PRO A 498 -30.74 -20.73 -50.68
CA PRO A 498 -31.24 -21.79 -49.81
C PRO A 498 -30.31 -22.11 -48.64
N ALA A 499 -30.93 -22.47 -47.52
CA ALA A 499 -30.29 -22.83 -46.26
C ALA A 499 -29.46 -24.13 -46.34
N GLU A 500 -28.27 -24.08 -45.74
CA GLU A 500 -27.40 -25.23 -45.50
C GLU A 500 -27.91 -26.05 -44.29
N PRO A 501 -27.84 -27.40 -44.31
CA PRO A 501 -28.41 -28.23 -43.24
C PRO A 501 -27.54 -28.21 -41.97
N PRO A 502 -28.14 -28.40 -40.78
CA PRO A 502 -27.42 -28.35 -39.51
C PRO A 502 -26.53 -29.59 -39.30
N VAL A 503 -25.30 -29.37 -38.87
CA VAL A 503 -24.39 -30.41 -38.38
C VAL A 503 -24.85 -30.85 -36.99
N ALA A 504 -25.09 -32.14 -36.81
CA ALA A 504 -25.56 -32.76 -35.58
C ALA A 504 -24.49 -32.71 -34.46
N ALA A 505 -24.91 -32.31 -33.26
CA ALA A 505 -24.13 -32.48 -32.04
C ALA A 505 -24.07 -33.97 -31.62
N PRO A 506 -22.95 -34.46 -31.08
CA PRO A 506 -22.90 -35.79 -30.49
C PRO A 506 -23.69 -35.83 -29.16
N ALA A 507 -24.47 -36.90 -28.99
CA ALA A 507 -25.30 -37.18 -27.83
C ALA A 507 -24.45 -37.44 -26.55
N PRO A 508 -25.00 -37.20 -25.34
CA PRO A 508 -24.34 -37.55 -24.09
C PRO A 508 -24.43 -39.07 -23.85
N ASP A 509 -23.29 -39.70 -23.58
CA ASP A 509 -23.22 -41.11 -23.18
C ASP A 509 -23.88 -41.34 -21.81
N ALA A 510 -24.49 -42.50 -21.71
CA ALA A 510 -25.37 -42.95 -20.65
C ALA A 510 -24.70 -43.07 -19.27
N ALA A 511 -25.49 -42.76 -18.24
CA ALA A 511 -25.19 -43.08 -16.84
C ALA A 511 -25.12 -44.60 -16.60
N PRO A 512 -24.19 -45.10 -15.77
CA PRO A 512 -24.28 -46.45 -15.22
C PRO A 512 -25.04 -46.45 -13.89
N THR A 513 -26.03 -47.34 -13.78
CA THR A 513 -26.73 -47.70 -12.53
C THR A 513 -25.84 -48.51 -11.58
N PRO A 514 -26.10 -48.47 -10.26
CA PRO A 514 -25.32 -49.18 -9.25
C PRO A 514 -25.86 -50.59 -8.97
N ASP A 515 -24.98 -51.58 -8.78
CA ASP A 515 -25.23 -52.59 -7.74
C ASP A 515 -23.99 -53.43 -7.34
N ALA A 516 -24.01 -53.83 -6.06
CA ALA A 516 -23.29 -54.92 -5.38
C ALA A 516 -21.80 -54.77 -4.95
N ALA A 517 -21.63 -54.26 -3.73
CA ALA A 517 -21.09 -54.96 -2.54
C ALA A 517 -19.66 -55.60 -2.50
N VAL A 518 -18.83 -55.00 -1.60
CA VAL A 518 -17.90 -55.60 -0.57
C VAL A 518 -16.49 -56.05 -1.04
N PRO A 519 -15.38 -55.97 -0.24
CA PRO A 519 -15.19 -55.54 1.17
C PRO A 519 -14.20 -54.39 1.42
N ALA A 520 -14.32 -53.79 2.60
CA ALA A 520 -13.29 -52.92 3.20
C ALA A 520 -12.10 -53.74 3.73
N THR A 521 -10.89 -53.24 3.50
CA THR A 521 -9.63 -53.69 4.14
C THR A 521 -8.84 -52.46 4.61
N PRO A 522 -8.02 -52.59 5.66
CA PRO A 522 -8.04 -51.68 6.79
C PRO A 522 -6.94 -50.60 6.75
N ALA A 523 -7.20 -49.51 7.48
CA ALA A 523 -6.26 -48.44 7.75
C ALA A 523 -5.00 -48.94 8.50
N PRO A 524 -3.81 -48.36 8.24
CA PRO A 524 -2.60 -48.71 8.97
C PRO A 524 -2.68 -48.22 10.43
N SER A 525 -2.32 -49.13 11.33
CA SER A 525 -2.35 -48.96 12.78
C SER A 525 -1.31 -47.96 13.27
N ALA A 526 -1.78 -46.95 14.02
CA ALA A 526 -0.94 -46.15 14.90
C ALA A 526 -0.50 -47.00 16.11
N SER A 527 0.80 -46.99 16.42
CA SER A 527 1.32 -47.54 17.67
C SER A 527 1.11 -46.57 18.84
N PRO A 528 0.85 -47.05 20.07
CA PRO A 528 0.36 -46.23 21.15
C PRO A 528 1.48 -45.48 21.88
N VAL A 529 1.33 -44.17 22.05
CA VAL A 529 2.06 -43.39 23.07
C VAL A 529 1.19 -43.30 24.31
N ALA A 530 1.77 -43.71 25.44
CA ALA A 530 1.11 -43.88 26.72
C ALA A 530 0.43 -42.60 27.24
N THR A 531 -0.87 -42.71 27.51
CA THR A 531 -1.62 -41.72 28.29
C THR A 531 -1.37 -41.98 29.78
N VAL A 532 -0.64 -41.09 30.45
CA VAL A 532 -0.56 -41.08 31.92
C VAL A 532 -1.82 -40.40 32.45
N ALA A 533 -2.67 -41.19 33.11
CA ALA A 533 -3.82 -40.73 33.85
C ALA A 533 -3.38 -39.81 35.01
N ARG A 534 -3.87 -38.57 35.03
CA ARG A 534 -3.85 -37.73 36.24
C ARG A 534 -5.08 -38.07 37.07
N THR A 535 -4.89 -38.97 38.03
CA THR A 535 -5.83 -39.16 39.15
C THR A 535 -5.66 -38.04 40.17
N SER A 536 -6.75 -37.31 40.40
CA SER A 536 -6.92 -36.41 41.53
C SER A 536 -6.87 -37.21 42.84
N ALA A 537 -5.89 -36.93 43.69
CA ALA A 537 -5.86 -37.41 45.07
C ALA A 537 -5.59 -36.23 46.01
N THR A 538 -6.63 -35.89 46.77
CA THR A 538 -6.57 -35.10 48.00
C THR A 538 -5.63 -35.76 49.00
N GLY A 539 -4.64 -35.03 49.49
CA GLY A 539 -3.71 -35.52 50.51
C GLY A 539 -2.99 -34.37 51.20
N ALA A 540 -3.54 -33.94 52.32
CA ALA A 540 -2.95 -33.00 53.25
C ALA A 540 -1.62 -33.52 53.78
N TRP A 541 -0.56 -32.70 53.71
CA TRP A 541 0.63 -32.83 54.55
C TRP A 541 1.13 -31.45 54.98
N THR A 542 0.96 -31.24 56.28
CA THR A 542 1.54 -30.21 57.14
C THR A 542 3.04 -30.38 57.30
N VAL A 543 3.82 -29.30 57.26
CA VAL A 543 5.09 -29.16 58.00
C VAL A 543 5.35 -27.65 58.28
N PRO A 544 6.17 -27.25 59.27
CA PRO A 544 5.69 -26.60 60.47
C PRO A 544 6.21 -25.16 60.65
N ALA A 545 5.53 -24.42 61.52
CA ALA A 545 6.04 -23.18 62.10
C ALA A 545 7.07 -23.47 63.20
N LEU A 546 8.24 -22.84 63.13
CA LEU A 546 9.09 -22.53 64.28
C LEU A 546 9.60 -21.09 64.10
N GLY A 547 9.44 -20.31 65.16
CA GLY A 547 9.47 -18.85 65.12
C GLY A 547 10.80 -18.17 65.48
N ALA A 548 10.77 -16.86 65.20
CA ALA A 548 11.28 -15.71 65.96
C ALA A 548 12.73 -15.69 66.50
N ALA A 549 13.53 -14.81 65.89
CA ALA A 549 14.31 -13.72 66.52
C ALA A 549 14.92 -12.91 65.34
N GLY A 550 14.68 -11.62 65.11
CA GLY A 550 14.80 -10.49 66.02
C GLY A 550 16.25 -9.97 65.99
N VAL A 551 16.52 -8.86 65.27
CA VAL A 551 17.46 -7.77 65.61
C VAL A 551 17.45 -6.70 64.50
N ALA A 552 17.44 -5.45 64.95
CA ALA A 552 17.35 -4.18 64.22
C ALA A 552 18.66 -3.73 63.56
N LEU A 553 18.55 -2.67 62.72
CA LEU A 553 19.45 -1.49 62.55
C LEU A 553 19.23 -0.96 61.10
N ALA A 554 18.51 0.14 60.87
CA ALA A 554 18.90 1.55 61.03
C ALA A 554 20.07 1.99 60.12
N GLY A 555 19.71 2.74 59.06
CA GLY A 555 20.33 3.98 58.58
C GLY A 555 21.84 4.04 58.26
N VAL A 556 22.17 4.62 57.10
CA VAL A 556 22.77 5.98 57.00
C VAL A 556 23.34 6.18 55.59
N ALA A 557 23.03 7.36 55.04
CA ALA A 557 23.59 7.94 53.83
C ALA A 557 25.09 8.29 53.97
N TRP A 558 25.84 8.37 52.86
CA TRP A 558 26.83 9.45 52.78
C TRP A 558 27.23 9.89 51.38
N GLN A 559 27.34 11.21 51.29
CA GLN A 559 27.79 12.04 50.19
C GLN A 559 29.33 12.09 50.09
N THR A 560 29.79 12.35 48.86
CA THR A 560 30.92 13.18 48.43
C THR A 560 32.14 13.39 49.34
N GLY A 561 33.34 13.19 48.77
CA GLY A 561 34.59 13.66 49.35
C GLY A 561 35.76 13.67 48.37
N SER A 562 36.04 14.85 47.83
CA SER A 562 37.16 15.27 46.97
C SER A 562 38.57 14.84 47.43
N ARG A 563 39.53 14.83 46.48
CA ARG A 563 40.86 15.45 46.67
C ARG A 563 41.51 15.88 45.35
N ARG A 564 41.84 17.18 45.29
CA ARG A 564 42.70 17.88 44.31
C ARG A 564 44.18 17.77 44.69
N ARG A 565 45.07 17.92 43.69
CA ARG A 565 46.28 18.79 43.61
C ARG A 565 46.94 18.54 42.23
N THR A 566 46.85 19.41 41.22
CA THR A 566 47.54 20.70 40.91
C THR A 566 49.06 20.64 40.76
N ALA A 567 49.53 21.10 39.58
CA ALA A 567 50.80 21.76 39.19
C ALA A 567 51.31 21.17 37.86
N ASP A 568 51.82 21.88 36.85
CA ASP A 568 51.92 23.31 36.53
C ASP A 568 52.53 23.42 35.11
N THR A 569 52.26 24.53 34.41
CA THR A 569 53.06 25.18 33.33
C THR A 569 53.58 24.43 32.09
N GLY A 570 53.37 25.05 30.92
CA GLY A 570 54.40 25.13 29.88
C GLY A 570 53.93 25.17 28.42
N ALA A 571 53.84 26.40 27.88
CA ALA A 571 53.94 26.82 26.47
C ALA A 571 52.92 26.30 25.44
#